data_AF-A0AAV2ID83-F1
#
_entry.id   AF-A0AAV2ID83-F1
#
_cell.length_a   1.000
_cell.length_b   1.000
_cell.length_c   1.000
_cell.angle_alpha   90.00
_cell.angle_beta   90.00
_cell.angle_gamma   90.00
#
_symmetry.space_group_name_H-M   'P 1'
#
loop_
_entity.id
_entity.type
_entity.pdbx_description
1 polymer ?
#
loop_
_entity_poly.entity_id
_entity_poly.type
_entity_poly.pdbx_seq_one_letter_code
_entity_poly.pdbx_strand_id
1 'polypeptide(L)'
;CDPGFYGSECQSNCSPKCSQTGSICDKTKGNCLDCQPGFYGFNCTTPCSSNCKDSVCDIINGNCVSCKSGYYGNMCTNVCSKNCKDYICDINSGNCTNCKSGLYGTNCTTSCATNCKDSFCDINSGICISCKAGFQGDKCDKECCFKSRSFSDCELYCIFTECSNATYGESCKSSCSSNCNTNSSSVRFCDIKNGRCLNGCRSGFEGLDCTTGELI
;
A
#
# COMPACT_ATOMS: atom_id res chain seq x y z
N CYS A 1 -24.53 -51.91 -13.02
CA CYS A 1 -25.31 -51.31 -11.92
C CYS A 1 -26.23 -50.28 -12.51
N ASP A 2 -27.46 -50.20 -12.00
CA ASP A 2 -28.37 -49.12 -12.36
C ASP A 2 -27.79 -47.76 -11.90
N PRO A 3 -28.20 -46.63 -12.52
CA PRO A 3 -27.76 -45.31 -12.09
C PRO A 3 -27.98 -45.11 -10.59
N GLY A 4 -26.95 -44.62 -9.88
CA GLY A 4 -26.99 -44.48 -8.42
C GLY A 4 -26.39 -45.66 -7.64
N PHE A 5 -25.95 -46.74 -8.30
CA PHE A 5 -25.33 -47.90 -7.65
C PHE A 5 -23.95 -48.22 -8.25
N TYR A 6 -23.06 -48.79 -7.42
CA TYR A 6 -21.72 -49.23 -7.82
C TYR A 6 -21.27 -50.49 -7.08
N GLY A 7 -20.14 -51.05 -7.51
CA GLY A 7 -19.49 -52.23 -6.93
C GLY A 7 -19.72 -53.51 -7.76
N SER A 8 -18.99 -54.58 -7.43
CA SER A 8 -19.06 -55.86 -8.15
C SER A 8 -20.46 -56.50 -8.13
N GLU A 9 -21.22 -56.25 -7.07
CA GLU A 9 -22.60 -56.74 -6.89
C GLU A 9 -23.66 -55.63 -7.01
N CYS A 10 -23.26 -54.39 -7.31
CA CYS A 10 -24.17 -53.24 -7.44
C CYS A 10 -25.04 -52.93 -6.19
N GLN A 11 -24.55 -53.25 -4.99
CA GLN A 11 -25.26 -53.00 -3.72
C GLN A 11 -24.89 -51.67 -3.05
N SER A 12 -23.81 -51.01 -3.49
CA SER A 12 -23.36 -49.76 -2.87
C SER A 12 -23.99 -48.56 -3.57
N ASN A 13 -24.51 -47.61 -2.78
CA ASN A 13 -25.13 -46.39 -3.30
C ASN A 13 -24.07 -45.35 -3.62
N CYS A 14 -24.16 -44.73 -4.80
CA CYS A 14 -23.42 -43.52 -5.11
C CYS A 14 -23.75 -42.41 -4.11
N SER A 15 -22.77 -41.54 -3.83
CA SER A 15 -22.99 -40.39 -2.96
C SER A 15 -24.09 -39.48 -3.52
N PRO A 16 -25.02 -38.99 -2.67
CA PRO A 16 -26.05 -38.03 -3.10
C PRO A 16 -25.47 -36.65 -3.44
N LYS A 17 -24.17 -36.46 -3.18
CA LYS A 17 -23.42 -35.23 -3.49
C LYS A 17 -22.64 -35.33 -4.80
N CYS A 18 -22.68 -36.46 -5.51
CA CYS A 18 -22.20 -36.52 -6.90
C CYS A 18 -23.15 -35.70 -7.80
N SER A 19 -22.64 -34.62 -8.41
CA SER A 19 -23.31 -33.70 -9.36
C SER A 19 -24.69 -33.12 -8.94
N GLN A 20 -25.13 -32.06 -9.62
CA GLN A 20 -26.50 -31.53 -9.48
C GLN A 20 -27.52 -32.28 -10.36
N THR A 21 -27.06 -33.05 -11.35
CA THR A 21 -27.93 -33.69 -12.37
C THR A 21 -28.20 -35.17 -12.15
N GLY A 22 -27.63 -35.75 -11.09
CA GLY A 22 -27.93 -37.12 -10.65
C GLY A 22 -26.73 -37.74 -9.95
N SER A 23 -26.98 -38.58 -8.94
CA SER A 23 -26.01 -39.37 -8.15
C SER A 23 -25.23 -40.38 -9.00
N ILE A 24 -24.68 -39.95 -10.14
CA ILE A 24 -23.96 -40.78 -11.09
C ILE A 24 -22.52 -40.85 -10.61
N CYS A 25 -22.06 -42.08 -10.43
CA CYS A 25 -20.70 -42.37 -10.04
C CYS A 25 -20.14 -43.53 -10.87
N ASP A 26 -18.82 -43.70 -10.85
CA ASP A 26 -18.16 -44.81 -11.51
C ASP A 26 -18.74 -46.14 -10.99
N LYS A 27 -19.26 -46.96 -11.91
CA LYS A 27 -19.94 -48.22 -11.60
C LYS A 27 -19.08 -49.24 -10.83
N THR A 28 -17.75 -49.09 -10.85
CA THR A 28 -16.81 -50.02 -10.18
C THR A 28 -16.33 -49.49 -8.84
N LYS A 29 -15.87 -48.24 -8.80
CA LYS A 29 -15.20 -47.62 -7.65
C LYS A 29 -16.10 -46.69 -6.84
N GLY A 30 -17.20 -46.22 -7.42
CA GLY A 30 -18.11 -45.28 -6.78
C GLY A 30 -17.69 -43.82 -6.88
N ASN A 31 -16.64 -43.52 -7.65
CA ASN A 31 -16.08 -42.18 -7.78
C ASN A 31 -17.01 -41.25 -8.58
N CYS A 32 -17.31 -40.07 -8.06
CA CYS A 32 -18.04 -39.03 -8.77
C CYS A 32 -17.12 -38.35 -9.81
N LEU A 33 -17.71 -37.92 -10.94
CA LEU A 33 -17.03 -37.06 -11.92
C LEU A 33 -16.95 -35.60 -11.44
N ASP A 34 -17.99 -35.15 -10.74
CA ASP A 34 -18.12 -33.80 -10.21
C ASP A 34 -18.96 -33.81 -8.92
N CYS A 35 -18.76 -32.81 -8.07
CA CYS A 35 -19.43 -32.67 -6.78
C CYS A 35 -20.43 -31.53 -6.78
N GLN A 36 -21.46 -31.65 -5.95
CA GLN A 36 -22.26 -30.48 -5.58
C GLN A 36 -21.35 -29.41 -4.94
N PRO A 37 -21.61 -28.10 -5.18
CA PRO A 37 -20.83 -27.02 -4.58
C PRO A 37 -20.71 -27.19 -3.07
N GLY A 38 -19.50 -26.98 -2.54
CA GLY A 38 -19.21 -27.16 -1.11
C GLY A 38 -18.80 -28.58 -0.71
N PHE A 39 -18.61 -29.52 -1.64
CA PHE A 39 -18.12 -30.87 -1.35
C PHE A 39 -16.94 -31.26 -2.26
N TYR A 40 -16.08 -32.13 -1.75
CA TYR A 40 -14.93 -32.67 -2.46
C TYR A 40 -14.62 -34.12 -2.04
N GLY A 41 -13.60 -34.69 -2.68
CA GLY A 41 -13.16 -36.07 -2.57
C GLY A 41 -13.79 -36.95 -3.64
N PHE A 42 -13.22 -38.14 -3.85
CA PHE A 42 -13.69 -39.05 -4.90
C PHE A 42 -15.17 -39.38 -4.82
N ASN A 43 -15.77 -39.36 -3.63
CA ASN A 43 -17.20 -39.63 -3.42
C ASN A 43 -17.99 -38.38 -2.96
N CYS A 44 -17.43 -37.18 -3.06
CA CYS A 44 -18.08 -35.93 -2.64
C CYS A 44 -18.64 -35.94 -1.21
N THR A 45 -18.02 -36.71 -0.30
CA THR A 45 -18.49 -36.85 1.08
C THR A 45 -17.89 -35.82 2.02
N THR A 46 -16.80 -35.16 1.61
CA THR A 46 -16.07 -34.24 2.48
C THR A 46 -16.48 -32.82 2.16
N PRO A 47 -16.94 -32.02 3.15
CA PRO A 47 -17.30 -30.63 2.89
C PRO A 47 -16.05 -29.78 2.66
N CYS A 48 -16.11 -28.83 1.73
CA CYS A 48 -15.13 -27.77 1.61
C CYS A 48 -15.01 -27.00 2.94
N SER A 49 -13.84 -26.41 3.19
CA SER A 49 -13.67 -25.49 4.32
C SER A 49 -14.75 -24.40 4.28
N SER A 50 -15.37 -24.11 5.43
CA SER A 50 -16.37 -23.05 5.55
C SER A 50 -15.78 -21.65 5.28
N ASN A 51 -14.46 -21.54 5.27
CA ASN A 51 -13.71 -20.33 4.96
C ASN A 51 -13.26 -20.24 3.50
N CYS A 52 -13.51 -21.26 2.67
CA CYS A 52 -13.40 -21.09 1.22
C CYS A 52 -14.41 -20.01 0.78
N LYS A 53 -13.97 -19.11 -0.09
CA LYS A 53 -14.87 -18.13 -0.71
C LYS A 53 -15.90 -18.86 -1.58
N ASP A 54 -17.16 -18.47 -1.45
CA ASP A 54 -18.29 -19.03 -2.20
C ASP A 54 -18.44 -20.57 -2.07
N SER A 55 -17.83 -21.17 -1.04
CA SER A 55 -17.78 -22.63 -0.83
C SER A 55 -17.17 -23.41 -2.01
N VAL A 56 -16.30 -22.76 -2.79
CA VAL A 56 -15.60 -23.39 -3.92
C VAL A 56 -14.27 -23.95 -3.49
N CYS A 57 -14.09 -25.26 -3.67
CA CYS A 57 -12.83 -25.95 -3.47
C CYS A 57 -12.57 -27.00 -4.56
N ASP A 58 -11.31 -27.38 -4.73
CA ASP A 58 -10.88 -28.43 -5.64
C ASP A 58 -11.54 -29.76 -5.30
N ILE A 59 -12.13 -30.41 -6.32
CA ILE A 59 -12.92 -31.62 -6.14
C ILE A 59 -12.11 -32.82 -5.63
N ILE A 60 -10.78 -32.80 -5.78
CA ILE A 60 -9.92 -33.93 -5.40
C ILE A 60 -9.35 -33.70 -4.00
N ASN A 61 -8.67 -32.57 -3.80
CA ASN A 61 -7.89 -32.32 -2.58
C ASN A 61 -8.55 -31.34 -1.61
N GLY A 62 -9.64 -30.66 -2.02
CA GLY A 62 -10.39 -29.74 -1.16
C GLY A 62 -9.75 -28.37 -0.98
N ASN A 63 -8.67 -28.07 -1.72
CA ASN A 63 -8.02 -26.77 -1.68
C ASN A 63 -8.98 -25.68 -2.18
N CYS A 64 -9.14 -24.61 -1.41
CA CYS A 64 -9.92 -23.46 -1.81
C CYS A 64 -9.22 -22.70 -2.94
N VAL A 65 -10.00 -22.20 -3.91
CA VAL A 65 -9.49 -21.29 -4.95
C VAL A 65 -9.13 -19.93 -4.36
N SER A 66 -9.94 -19.46 -3.41
CA SER A 66 -9.68 -18.26 -2.61
C SER A 66 -10.33 -18.38 -1.24
N CYS A 67 -9.83 -17.60 -0.28
CA CYS A 67 -10.38 -17.55 1.08
C CYS A 67 -11.32 -16.37 1.28
N LYS A 68 -12.25 -16.52 2.22
CA LYS A 68 -12.97 -15.38 2.81
C LYS A 68 -11.97 -14.45 3.49
N SER A 69 -12.27 -13.14 3.52
CA SER A 69 -11.44 -12.15 4.21
C SER A 69 -11.16 -12.58 5.65
N GLY A 70 -9.91 -12.45 6.08
CA GLY A 70 -9.44 -12.91 7.37
C GLY A 70 -8.84 -14.31 7.39
N TYR A 71 -8.86 -15.06 6.28
CA TYR A 71 -8.30 -16.40 6.21
C TYR A 71 -7.31 -16.58 5.07
N TYR A 72 -6.36 -17.51 5.26
CA TYR A 72 -5.39 -17.92 4.26
C TYR A 72 -4.99 -19.39 4.41
N GLY A 73 -4.14 -19.86 3.51
CA GLY A 73 -3.75 -21.25 3.34
C GLY A 73 -4.62 -21.95 2.30
N ASN A 74 -4.12 -23.05 1.75
CA ASN A 74 -4.82 -23.87 0.76
C ASN A 74 -6.22 -24.32 1.24
N MET A 75 -6.41 -24.54 2.54
CA MET A 75 -7.69 -24.92 3.13
C MET A 75 -8.38 -23.76 3.89
N CYS A 76 -7.87 -22.54 3.81
CA CYS A 76 -8.38 -21.36 4.53
C CYS A 76 -8.55 -21.57 6.05
N THR A 77 -7.65 -22.33 6.66
CA THR A 77 -7.67 -22.64 8.10
C THR A 77 -6.87 -21.65 8.93
N ASN A 78 -5.94 -20.93 8.31
CA ASN A 78 -5.09 -19.96 8.99
C ASN A 78 -5.75 -18.58 8.95
N VAL A 79 -5.44 -17.74 9.95
CA VAL A 79 -6.08 -16.43 10.13
C VAL A 79 -5.09 -15.32 9.78
N CYS A 80 -5.51 -14.39 8.93
CA CYS A 80 -4.73 -13.19 8.60
C CYS A 80 -4.47 -12.34 9.85
N SER A 81 -3.37 -11.59 9.88
CA SER A 81 -3.13 -10.58 10.91
C SER A 81 -4.30 -9.59 11.00
N LYS A 82 -4.74 -9.27 12.21
CA LYS A 82 -5.79 -8.26 12.46
C LYS A 82 -5.35 -6.86 12.02
N ASN A 83 -4.07 -6.67 11.75
CA ASN A 83 -3.51 -5.39 11.30
C ASN A 83 -3.44 -5.27 9.77
N CYS A 84 -3.75 -6.34 9.02
CA CYS A 84 -3.95 -6.23 7.59
C CYS A 84 -5.18 -5.34 7.32
N LYS A 85 -5.10 -4.50 6.29
CA LYS A 85 -6.23 -3.71 5.81
C LYS A 85 -7.32 -4.66 5.29
N ASP A 86 -8.55 -4.43 5.73
CA ASP A 86 -9.73 -5.25 5.38
C ASP A 86 -9.56 -6.76 5.67
N TYR A 87 -8.60 -7.13 6.52
CA TYR A 87 -8.21 -8.50 6.82
C TYR A 87 -7.76 -9.31 5.60
N ILE A 88 -7.22 -8.64 4.57
CA ILE A 88 -6.75 -9.27 3.34
C ILE A 88 -5.28 -9.61 3.47
N CYS A 89 -4.96 -10.89 3.30
CA CYS A 89 -3.59 -11.37 3.22
C CYS A 89 -3.43 -12.37 2.07
N ASP A 90 -2.19 -12.55 1.62
CA ASP A 90 -1.84 -13.50 0.55
C ASP A 90 -2.19 -14.93 0.97
N ILE A 91 -2.81 -15.68 0.06
CA ILE A 91 -3.34 -17.02 0.35
C ILE A 91 -2.23 -18.01 0.71
N ASN A 92 -1.02 -17.84 0.19
CA ASN A 92 0.07 -18.80 0.38
C ASN A 92 0.92 -18.46 1.60
N SER A 93 1.29 -17.19 1.73
CA SER A 93 2.24 -16.71 2.74
C SER A 93 1.57 -16.15 4.00
N GLY A 94 0.31 -15.73 3.92
CA GLY A 94 -0.38 -15.03 5.01
C GLY A 94 0.09 -13.59 5.21
N ASN A 95 0.97 -13.09 4.35
CA ASN A 95 1.45 -11.70 4.41
C ASN A 95 0.34 -10.73 4.01
N CYS A 96 0.20 -9.63 4.74
CA CYS A 96 -0.78 -8.60 4.43
C CYS A 96 -0.49 -7.97 3.05
N THR A 97 -1.52 -7.81 2.23
CA THR A 97 -1.40 -7.08 0.96
C THR A 97 -1.33 -5.57 1.17
N ASN A 98 -1.96 -5.09 2.25
CA ASN A 98 -1.87 -3.72 2.72
C ASN A 98 -2.05 -3.67 4.25
N CYS A 99 -1.54 -2.61 4.89
CA CYS A 99 -1.65 -2.41 6.33
C CYS A 99 -2.73 -1.39 6.69
N LYS A 100 -3.28 -1.52 7.90
CA LYS A 100 -4.00 -0.41 8.54
C LYS A 100 -3.04 0.80 8.66
N SER A 101 -3.58 2.01 8.57
CA SER A 101 -2.79 3.24 8.56
C SER A 101 -1.81 3.30 9.73
N GLY A 102 -0.58 3.72 9.44
CA GLY A 102 0.48 3.84 10.45
C GLY A 102 1.21 2.54 10.78
N LEU A 103 0.99 1.45 10.03
CA LEU A 103 1.69 0.17 10.23
C LEU A 103 2.39 -0.27 8.94
N TYR A 104 3.47 -1.04 9.10
CA TYR A 104 4.24 -1.66 8.05
C TYR A 104 4.80 -3.02 8.49
N GLY A 105 5.45 -3.70 7.55
CA GLY A 105 5.96 -5.06 7.66
C GLY A 105 4.99 -6.10 7.12
N THR A 106 5.48 -7.33 6.93
CA THR A 106 4.72 -8.43 6.31
C THR A 106 3.40 -8.76 7.02
N ASN A 107 3.34 -8.54 8.35
CA ASN A 107 2.14 -8.76 9.17
C ASN A 107 1.58 -7.47 9.78
N CYS A 108 2.06 -6.30 9.34
CA CYS A 108 1.64 -4.99 9.83
C CYS A 108 1.77 -4.86 11.37
N THR A 109 2.87 -5.34 11.94
CA THR A 109 3.12 -5.30 13.39
C THR A 109 4.01 -4.15 13.81
N THR A 110 4.66 -3.47 12.87
CA THR A 110 5.58 -2.37 13.15
C THR A 110 4.94 -1.04 12.79
N SER A 111 5.05 -0.05 13.68
CA SER A 111 4.49 1.28 13.44
C SER A 111 5.39 2.12 12.54
N CYS A 112 4.78 2.87 11.61
CA CYS A 112 5.45 3.96 10.91
C CYS A 112 6.05 4.94 11.93
N ALA A 113 7.14 5.61 11.55
CA ALA A 113 7.74 6.63 12.41
C ALA A 113 6.74 7.76 12.70
N THR A 114 6.77 8.27 13.93
CA THR A 114 5.81 9.29 14.45
C THR A 114 5.72 10.53 13.57
N ASN A 115 6.82 10.87 12.89
CA ASN A 115 6.94 12.08 12.08
C ASN A 115 6.73 11.85 10.58
N CYS A 116 6.34 10.64 10.16
CA CYS A 116 5.77 10.47 8.83
C CYS A 116 4.50 11.32 8.71
N LYS A 117 4.33 12.02 7.60
CA LYS A 117 3.12 12.77 7.30
C LYS A 117 1.94 11.80 7.18
N ASP A 118 0.83 12.12 7.87
CA ASP A 118 -0.39 11.31 7.93
C ASP A 118 -0.18 9.84 8.33
N SER A 119 0.95 9.53 8.96
CA SER A 119 1.39 8.18 9.29
C SER A 119 1.48 7.25 8.07
N PHE A 120 1.83 7.81 6.89
CA PHE A 120 2.06 7.03 5.68
C PHE A 120 3.54 6.69 5.52
N CYS A 121 3.83 5.39 5.57
CA CYS A 121 5.12 4.83 5.23
C CYS A 121 4.96 3.64 4.27
N ASP A 122 6.01 3.33 3.53
CA ASP A 122 6.08 2.16 2.67
C ASP A 122 5.89 0.88 3.48
N ILE A 123 5.07 -0.03 2.95
CA ILE A 123 4.65 -1.24 3.64
C ILE A 123 5.81 -2.20 3.95
N ASN A 124 6.86 -2.21 3.14
CA ASN A 124 7.95 -3.18 3.31
C ASN A 124 9.10 -2.60 4.13
N SER A 125 9.50 -1.37 3.82
CA SER A 125 10.68 -0.72 4.39
C SER A 125 10.37 0.18 5.60
N GLY A 126 9.13 0.63 5.74
CA GLY A 126 8.74 1.62 6.75
C GLY A 126 9.29 3.03 6.48
N ILE A 127 9.80 3.28 5.26
CA ILE A 127 10.26 4.60 4.83
C ILE A 127 9.05 5.52 4.67
N CYS A 128 9.08 6.69 5.28
CA CYS A 128 8.01 7.67 5.18
C CYS A 128 7.89 8.20 3.74
N ILE A 129 6.65 8.30 3.22
CA ILE A 129 6.41 8.90 1.89
C ILE A 129 6.74 10.41 1.91
N SER A 130 6.48 11.06 3.04
CA SER A 130 6.90 12.43 3.31
C SER A 130 6.96 12.67 4.83
N CYS A 131 7.71 13.69 5.24
CA CYS A 131 7.84 14.06 6.65
C CYS A 131 6.90 15.21 7.03
N LYS A 132 6.52 15.24 8.31
CA LYS A 132 5.92 16.43 8.93
C LYS A 132 6.93 17.60 8.87
N ALA A 133 6.40 18.82 8.88
CA ALA A 133 7.22 20.03 8.90
C ALA A 133 8.20 20.01 10.09
N GLY A 134 9.48 20.27 9.82
CA GLY A 134 10.55 20.26 10.83
C GLY A 134 11.27 18.92 10.95
N PHE A 135 10.92 17.92 10.15
CA PHE A 135 11.57 16.61 10.15
C PHE A 135 12.03 16.20 8.74
N GLN A 136 13.11 15.41 8.68
CA GLN A 136 13.63 14.83 7.45
C GLN A 136 14.33 13.49 7.65
N GLY A 137 14.78 12.90 6.54
CA GLY A 137 15.34 11.55 6.48
C GLY A 137 14.27 10.49 6.19
N ASP A 138 14.71 9.29 5.84
CA ASP A 138 13.83 8.20 5.40
C ASP A 138 12.76 7.81 6.44
N LYS A 139 13.06 8.02 7.73
CA LYS A 139 12.11 7.77 8.83
C LYS A 139 11.70 9.04 9.58
N CYS A 140 11.99 10.22 9.03
CA CYS A 140 11.66 11.51 9.64
C CYS A 140 12.13 11.64 11.11
N ASP A 141 13.27 11.02 11.42
CA ASP A 141 13.87 10.95 12.75
C ASP A 141 14.83 12.12 13.01
N LYS A 142 15.16 12.90 11.97
CA LYS A 142 16.04 14.06 12.07
C LYS A 142 15.22 15.33 12.13
N GLU A 143 15.31 16.02 13.26
CA GLU A 143 14.82 17.40 13.36
C GLU A 143 15.64 18.32 12.47
N CYS A 144 14.98 19.26 11.82
CA CYS A 144 15.61 20.25 10.95
C CYS A 144 14.98 21.62 11.15
N CYS A 145 15.77 22.69 11.03
CA CYS A 145 15.28 24.04 11.28
C CYS A 145 14.79 24.73 10.00
N PHE A 146 13.84 25.66 10.21
CA PHE A 146 13.42 26.66 9.22
C PHE A 146 14.18 27.96 9.46
N LYS A 147 14.63 28.65 8.40
CA LYS A 147 15.35 29.93 8.50
C LYS A 147 14.54 31.10 9.12
N SER A 148 13.29 30.89 9.54
CA SER A 148 12.39 31.94 10.07
C SER A 148 12.36 32.09 11.59
N ARG A 149 13.19 31.36 12.34
CA ARG A 149 13.40 31.60 13.79
C ARG A 149 14.89 31.75 14.07
N SER A 150 15.28 32.89 14.66
CA SER A 150 16.64 33.20 15.11
C SER A 150 17.13 32.20 16.17
N PHE A 151 17.67 31.07 15.74
CA PHE A 151 18.52 30.21 16.55
C PHE A 151 19.87 30.11 15.84
N SER A 152 20.93 30.52 16.53
CA SER A 152 22.31 30.53 16.03
C SER A 152 22.92 29.13 15.88
N ASP A 153 22.23 28.08 16.34
CA ASP A 153 22.82 26.76 16.56
C ASP A 153 22.08 25.66 15.77
N CYS A 154 21.74 25.94 14.51
CA CYS A 154 21.13 24.91 13.66
C CYS A 154 22.19 24.15 12.86
N GLU A 155 22.46 22.91 13.26
CA GLU A 155 23.39 22.01 12.55
C GLU A 155 22.79 21.43 11.25
N LEU A 156 21.46 21.48 11.08
CA LEU A 156 20.74 20.82 9.98
C LEU A 156 19.48 21.58 9.52
N TYR A 157 19.48 22.08 8.27
CA TYR A 157 18.35 22.78 7.65
C TYR A 157 17.40 21.82 6.91
N CYS A 158 16.09 22.09 6.92
CA CYS A 158 15.11 21.26 6.20
C CYS A 158 15.25 21.41 4.68
N ILE A 159 15.09 20.31 3.95
CA ILE A 159 14.98 20.29 2.49
C ILE A 159 13.50 20.47 2.12
N PHE A 160 12.99 21.70 2.11
CA PHE A 160 11.62 21.97 1.63
C PHE A 160 11.61 22.56 0.21
N THR A 161 10.63 22.09 -0.57
CA THR A 161 10.21 22.60 -1.89
C THR A 161 9.38 23.89 -1.84
N GLU A 162 9.23 24.51 -0.67
CA GLU A 162 8.55 25.81 -0.48
C GLU A 162 9.38 26.71 0.42
N CYS A 163 10.06 27.68 -0.18
CA CYS A 163 10.84 28.70 0.50
C CYS A 163 9.94 29.85 0.91
N SER A 164 10.24 30.50 2.04
CA SER A 164 9.56 31.75 2.38
C SER A 164 9.76 32.75 1.25
N ASN A 165 8.71 33.54 0.96
CA ASN A 165 8.76 34.61 -0.03
C ASN A 165 10.08 35.41 0.15
N ALA A 166 10.84 35.59 -0.92
CA ALA A 166 12.19 36.18 -0.96
C ALA A 166 13.40 35.24 -0.71
N THR A 167 13.24 33.91 -0.69
CA THR A 167 14.38 32.95 -0.64
C THR A 167 14.23 31.82 -1.66
N TYR A 168 15.34 31.22 -2.08
CA TYR A 168 15.39 30.15 -3.09
C TYR A 168 16.59 29.21 -2.87
N GLY A 169 16.65 28.14 -3.66
CA GLY A 169 17.76 27.18 -3.68
C GLY A 169 17.65 26.10 -2.60
N GLU A 170 18.67 25.25 -2.51
CA GLU A 170 18.70 24.14 -1.55
C GLU A 170 18.58 24.67 -0.11
N SER A 171 17.59 24.14 0.62
CA SER A 171 17.24 24.58 1.99
C SER A 171 16.95 26.09 2.11
N CYS A 172 16.54 26.76 1.03
CA CYS A 172 16.26 28.20 1.01
C CYS A 172 17.45 29.04 1.51
N LYS A 173 18.68 28.56 1.22
CA LYS A 173 19.89 29.22 1.70
C LYS A 173 20.08 30.59 1.06
N SER A 174 19.66 30.74 -0.18
CA SER A 174 19.85 31.94 -0.98
C SER A 174 18.66 32.88 -0.84
N SER A 175 18.94 34.18 -0.78
CA SER A 175 17.91 35.23 -0.82
C SER A 175 17.71 35.71 -2.25
N CYS A 176 16.46 35.98 -2.62
CA CYS A 176 16.17 36.69 -3.88
C CYS A 176 16.91 38.03 -3.89
N SER A 177 17.36 38.47 -5.06
CA SER A 177 17.98 39.79 -5.22
C SER A 177 17.12 40.90 -4.62
N SER A 178 17.76 41.86 -3.95
CA SER A 178 17.08 43.05 -3.44
C SER A 178 16.44 43.87 -4.55
N ASN A 179 16.89 43.68 -5.80
CA ASN A 179 16.42 44.40 -6.96
C ASN A 179 15.31 43.66 -7.73
N CYS A 180 14.87 42.48 -7.27
CA CYS A 180 13.62 41.91 -7.77
C CYS A 180 12.43 42.83 -7.43
N ASN A 181 11.49 42.96 -8.37
CA ASN A 181 10.22 43.60 -8.08
C ASN A 181 9.39 42.79 -7.08
N THR A 182 8.57 43.50 -6.31
CA THR A 182 7.69 42.91 -5.31
C THR A 182 6.36 42.48 -5.93
N ASN A 183 5.66 41.55 -5.29
CA ASN A 183 4.26 41.22 -5.62
C ASN A 183 3.28 42.12 -4.84
N SER A 184 1.97 41.84 -4.97
CA SER A 184 0.88 42.55 -4.26
C SER A 184 0.94 42.48 -2.73
N SER A 185 1.86 41.70 -2.16
CA SER A 185 2.13 41.63 -0.71
C SER A 185 3.45 42.31 -0.32
N SER A 186 4.05 43.11 -1.21
CA SER A 186 5.31 43.84 -1.00
C SER A 186 6.52 42.94 -0.71
N VAL A 187 6.45 41.65 -1.05
CA VAL A 187 7.57 40.71 -0.90
C VAL A 187 8.25 40.47 -2.23
N ARG A 188 9.59 40.39 -2.22
CA ARG A 188 10.40 40.08 -3.41
C ARG A 188 10.08 38.67 -3.88
N PHE A 189 9.75 38.53 -5.15
CA PHE A 189 9.28 37.26 -5.71
C PHE A 189 10.26 36.73 -6.76
N CYS A 190 10.94 35.63 -6.44
CA CYS A 190 11.85 34.95 -7.34
C CYS A 190 11.58 33.43 -7.39
N ASP A 191 12.03 32.78 -8.46
CA ASP A 191 11.90 31.34 -8.67
C ASP A 191 12.59 30.58 -7.55
N ILE A 192 11.88 29.59 -7.00
CA ILE A 192 12.32 28.85 -5.83
C ILE A 192 13.55 27.97 -6.07
N LYS A 193 13.84 27.58 -7.31
CA LYS A 193 14.96 26.69 -7.63
C LYS A 193 16.21 27.48 -7.96
N ASN A 194 16.08 28.53 -8.77
CA ASN A 194 17.23 29.22 -9.35
C ASN A 194 17.32 30.72 -9.02
N GLY A 195 16.34 31.28 -8.31
CA GLY A 195 16.42 32.67 -7.81
C GLY A 195 16.10 33.75 -8.83
N ARG A 196 15.66 33.37 -10.02
CA ARG A 196 15.25 34.31 -11.08
C ARG A 196 14.08 35.18 -10.62
N CYS A 197 14.18 36.50 -10.76
CA CYS A 197 13.08 37.40 -10.42
C CYS A 197 11.88 37.19 -11.36
N LEU A 198 10.73 36.82 -10.79
CA LEU A 198 9.53 36.46 -11.57
C LEU A 198 8.72 37.69 -12.02
N ASN A 199 8.83 38.80 -11.29
CA ASN A 199 8.19 40.08 -11.63
C ASN A 199 9.17 41.09 -12.28
N GLY A 200 10.30 40.60 -12.79
CA GLY A 200 11.34 41.45 -13.38
C GLY A 200 12.09 42.30 -12.33
N CYS A 201 12.88 43.25 -12.84
CA CYS A 201 13.81 44.05 -12.07
C CYS A 201 13.28 45.46 -11.75
N ARG A 202 13.77 46.02 -10.65
CA ARG A 202 13.63 47.45 -10.35
C ARG A 202 14.39 48.27 -11.40
N SER A 203 13.95 49.51 -11.62
CA SER A 203 14.60 50.43 -12.57
C SER A 203 16.11 50.56 -12.32
N GLY A 204 16.90 50.51 -13.39
CA GLY A 204 18.37 50.57 -13.34
C GLY A 204 19.06 49.22 -13.13
N PHE A 205 18.31 48.11 -13.06
CA PHE A 205 18.85 46.75 -12.96
C PHE A 205 18.31 45.85 -14.07
N GLU A 206 19.17 44.96 -14.55
CA GLU A 206 18.87 44.01 -15.62
C GLU A 206 19.41 42.60 -15.31
N GLY A 207 19.07 41.64 -16.17
CA GLY A 207 19.38 40.22 -15.99
C GLY A 207 18.25 39.43 -15.32
N LEU A 208 18.42 38.10 -15.26
CA LEU A 208 17.39 37.18 -14.73
C LEU A 208 17.28 37.24 -13.21
N ASP A 209 18.35 37.62 -12.52
CA ASP A 209 18.46 37.78 -11.08
C ASP A 209 18.59 39.25 -10.65
N CYS A 210 18.52 40.21 -11.59
CA CYS A 210 18.58 41.64 -11.33
C CYS A 210 19.83 42.09 -10.54
N THR A 211 20.99 41.48 -10.81
CA THR A 211 22.26 41.80 -10.15
C THR A 211 23.16 42.72 -10.98
N THR A 212 22.88 42.88 -12.27
CA THR A 212 23.63 43.76 -13.17
C THR A 212 22.98 45.15 -13.15
N GLY A 213 23.74 46.18 -12.80
CA GLY A 213 23.29 47.57 -12.87
C GLY A 213 23.68 48.21 -14.20
N GLU A 214 22.87 49.13 -14.70
CA GLU A 214 23.27 49.97 -15.82
C GLU A 214 24.47 50.85 -15.40
N LEU A 215 25.58 50.75 -16.12
CA LEU A 215 26.66 51.74 -16.05
C LEU A 215 26.08 53.05 -16.60
N ILE A 216 25.81 53.99 -15.70
CA ILE A 216 25.41 55.38 -16.02
C ILE A 216 26.57 56.08 -16.75
#